data_AF-A0A7X3RGM0-F1
#
_entry.id   AF-A0A7X3RGM0-F1
#
_cell.length_a   1.000
_cell.length_b   1.000
_cell.length_c   1.000
_cell.angle_alpha   90.00
_cell.angle_beta   90.00
_cell.angle_gamma   90.00
#
_symmetry.space_group_name_H-M   'P 1'
#
loop_
_entity.id
_entity.type
_entity.pdbx_description
1 polymer ?
#
loop_
_entity_poly.entity_id
_entity_poly.type
_entity_poly.pdbx_seq_one_letter_code
_entity_poly.pdbx_strand_id
1 'polypeptide(L)'
;SNGSAWEAYFARDGWNGAWSKGTVQKGGWLYMTATYDGTDTITIYENGDEIGAVSGMGGPAPRNDTDVNIGGWTDNTSETLNGMLAEVALFDVALSEADINDLMEDGLSSLTAVEPTGKLATTWADIKSR
;
A
#
# COMPACT_ATOMS: atom_id res chain seq x y z
N SER A 1 4.59 16.27 14.21
CA SER A 1 5.90 15.65 14.50
C SER A 1 6.87 15.98 13.36
N ASN A 2 8.19 15.89 13.54
CA ASN A 2 9.16 16.14 12.45
C ASN A 2 9.39 14.91 11.53
N GLY A 3 8.54 13.88 11.62
CA GLY A 3 8.63 12.64 10.85
C GLY A 3 10.00 11.95 10.96
N SER A 4 10.23 11.18 12.03
CA SER A 4 11.52 10.50 12.27
C SER A 4 11.52 9.02 11.87
N ALA A 5 10.36 8.39 11.83
CA ALA A 5 10.19 6.96 11.55
C ALA A 5 8.79 6.70 10.97
N TRP A 6 8.59 5.49 10.46
CA TRP A 6 7.35 5.05 9.83
C TRP A 6 6.43 4.32 10.80
N GLU A 7 5.13 4.52 10.61
CA GLU A 7 4.08 3.97 11.46
C GLU A 7 2.93 3.47 10.59
N ALA A 8 2.37 2.33 10.96
CA ALA A 8 1.16 1.78 10.36
C ALA A 8 0.30 1.19 11.49
N TYR A 9 -0.93 1.67 11.62
CA TYR A 9 -1.76 1.37 12.77
C TYR A 9 -3.25 1.48 12.44
N PHE A 10 -4.06 0.88 13.30
CA PHE A 10 -5.51 1.00 13.28
C PHE A 10 -6.08 1.09 14.69
N ALA A 11 -7.32 1.57 14.79
CA ALA A 11 -8.06 1.59 16.04
C ALA A 11 -8.93 0.33 16.18
N ARG A 12 -8.73 -0.42 17.27
CA ARG A 12 -9.59 -1.50 17.77
C ARG A 12 -9.40 -1.60 19.27
N ASP A 13 -10.41 -1.18 20.04
CA ASP A 13 -10.34 -1.15 21.51
C ASP A 13 -9.07 -0.45 22.05
N GLY A 14 -8.56 0.52 21.29
CA GLY A 14 -7.23 1.12 21.46
C GLY A 14 -6.48 1.24 20.12
N TRP A 15 -5.30 1.87 20.16
CA TRP A 15 -4.42 1.96 19.00
C TRP A 15 -3.51 0.74 18.93
N ASN A 16 -3.54 0.03 17.80
CA ASN A 16 -2.70 -1.14 17.53
C ASN A 16 -1.89 -0.87 16.27
N GLY A 17 -0.59 -1.15 16.29
CA GLY A 17 0.24 -0.84 15.13
C GLY A 17 1.72 -1.17 15.26
N ALA A 18 2.39 -1.06 14.13
CA ALA A 18 3.83 -1.01 14.03
C ALA A 18 4.28 0.44 14.19
N TRP A 19 5.02 0.72 15.28
CA TRP A 19 5.47 2.06 15.64
C TRP A 19 6.97 2.23 15.42
N SER A 20 7.38 3.45 15.07
CA SER A 20 8.78 3.87 15.00
C SER A 20 9.68 2.92 14.19
N LYS A 21 9.23 2.49 13.00
CA LYS A 21 10.00 1.60 12.12
C LYS A 21 10.92 2.38 11.21
N GLY A 22 12.16 1.88 11.06
CA GLY A 22 13.18 2.50 10.23
C GLY A 22 13.55 3.92 10.68
N THR A 23 14.11 4.68 9.74
CA THR A 23 14.43 6.10 9.93
C THR A 23 14.11 6.84 8.64
N VAL A 24 13.26 7.86 8.73
CA VAL A 24 12.81 8.60 7.55
C VAL A 24 13.98 9.33 6.90
N GLN A 25 14.29 8.97 5.65
CA GLN A 25 15.22 9.71 4.82
C GLN A 25 14.51 10.92 4.21
N LYS A 26 15.17 12.09 4.23
CA LYS A 26 14.61 13.36 3.73
C LYS A 26 15.36 13.82 2.49
N GLY A 27 14.65 14.53 1.61
CA GLY A 27 15.25 15.14 0.42
C GLY A 27 15.37 14.21 -0.78
N GLY A 28 14.72 13.05 -0.75
CA GLY A 28 14.62 12.10 -1.86
C GLY A 28 13.26 11.44 -1.91
N TRP A 29 12.99 10.73 -3.01
CA TRP A 29 11.83 9.84 -3.11
C TRP A 29 12.11 8.55 -2.33
N LEU A 30 11.10 8.06 -1.62
CA LEU A 30 11.08 6.76 -0.96
C LEU A 30 9.83 6.02 -1.42
N TYR A 31 9.97 4.73 -1.72
CA TYR A 31 8.84 3.86 -2.01
C TYR A 31 8.38 3.18 -0.71
N MET A 32 7.18 3.51 -0.24
CA MET A 32 6.69 3.10 1.08
C MET A 32 5.47 2.20 0.94
N THR A 33 5.52 1.04 1.60
CA THR A 33 4.40 0.10 1.67
C THR A 33 4.16 -0.32 3.11
N ALA A 34 2.89 -0.41 3.51
CA ALA A 34 2.48 -1.11 4.72
C ALA A 34 1.45 -2.18 4.35
N THR A 35 1.63 -3.38 4.87
CA THR A 35 0.70 -4.49 4.68
C THR A 35 0.11 -4.93 6.02
N TYR A 36 -1.10 -5.48 5.96
CA TYR A 36 -1.70 -6.19 7.08
C TYR A 36 -2.30 -7.50 6.57
N ASP A 37 -1.85 -8.64 7.14
CA ASP A 37 -2.26 -9.97 6.67
C ASP A 37 -3.74 -10.31 6.94
N GLY A 38 -4.47 -9.41 7.63
CA GLY A 38 -5.88 -9.57 7.96
C GLY A 38 -6.15 -10.38 9.23
N THR A 39 -5.11 -10.97 9.82
CA THR A 39 -5.21 -11.95 10.91
C THR A 39 -4.33 -11.62 12.12
N ASP A 40 -3.14 -11.05 11.94
CA ASP A 40 -2.17 -10.91 13.03
C ASP A 40 -1.06 -9.88 12.79
N THR A 41 -0.48 -9.79 11.60
CA THR A 41 0.79 -9.06 11.42
C THR A 41 0.65 -7.84 10.51
N ILE A 42 1.11 -6.68 11.00
CA ILE A 42 1.42 -5.50 10.19
C ILE A 42 2.90 -5.53 9.83
N THR A 43 3.23 -5.30 8.56
CA THR A 43 4.61 -5.17 8.08
C THR A 43 4.79 -3.85 7.33
N ILE A 44 5.93 -3.19 7.55
CA ILE A 44 6.30 -1.95 6.85
C ILE A 44 7.55 -2.20 6.01
N TYR A 45 7.53 -1.71 4.77
CA TYR A 45 8.60 -1.80 3.79
C TYR A 45 9.05 -0.40 3.34
N GLU A 46 10.36 -0.23 3.18
CA GLU A 46 10.99 0.97 2.59
C GLU A 46 11.86 0.52 1.41
N ASN A 47 11.60 1.07 0.22
CA ASN A 47 12.29 0.74 -1.02
C ASN A 47 12.34 -0.77 -1.32
N GLY A 48 11.22 -1.46 -1.07
CA GLY A 48 11.08 -2.90 -1.33
C GLY A 48 11.52 -3.80 -0.17
N ASP A 49 12.33 -3.31 0.76
CA ASP A 49 12.86 -4.10 1.88
C ASP A 49 11.99 -3.98 3.13
N GLU A 50 11.79 -5.08 3.87
CA GLU A 50 11.12 -5.04 5.18
C GLU A 50 11.95 -4.26 6.20
N ILE A 51 11.34 -3.22 6.79
CA ILE A 51 11.94 -2.44 7.89
C ILE A 51 11.29 -2.74 9.25
N GLY A 52 10.24 -3.56 9.27
CA GLY A 52 9.78 -4.23 10.47
C GLY A 52 8.37 -4.79 10.40
N ALA A 53 8.16 -5.87 11.15
CA ALA A 53 6.88 -6.52 11.37
C ALA A 53 6.46 -6.47 12.84
N VAL A 54 5.15 -6.39 13.11
CA VAL A 54 4.56 -6.49 14.45
C VAL A 54 3.32 -7.38 14.40
N SER A 55 3.39 -8.49 15.13
CA SER A 55 2.31 -9.46 15.33
C SER A 55 1.43 -9.09 16.54
N GLY A 56 0.34 -9.82 16.76
CA GLY A 56 -0.60 -9.58 17.86
C GLY A 56 -1.69 -8.55 17.54
N MET A 57 -1.90 -8.22 16.26
CA MET A 57 -2.94 -7.29 15.84
C MET A 57 -4.34 -7.93 15.90
N GLY A 58 -4.40 -9.25 15.71
CA GLY A 58 -5.63 -10.05 15.68
C GLY A 58 -6.56 -9.75 14.49
N GLY A 59 -7.29 -10.76 14.01
CA GLY A 59 -8.20 -10.62 12.87
C GLY A 59 -9.65 -10.33 13.26
N PRO A 60 -10.53 -10.00 12.28
CA PRO A 60 -10.20 -9.72 10.87
C PRO A 60 -9.55 -8.33 10.71
N ALA A 61 -9.26 -7.85 9.49
CA ALA A 61 -8.93 -6.43 9.30
C ALA A 61 -10.07 -5.49 9.73
N PRO A 62 -9.78 -4.34 10.37
CA PRO A 62 -10.79 -3.32 10.65
C PRO A 62 -11.43 -2.83 9.37
N ARG A 63 -12.74 -2.58 9.42
CA ARG A 63 -13.50 -2.06 8.30
C ARG A 63 -14.46 -0.99 8.79
N ASN A 64 -14.52 0.13 8.07
CA ASN A 64 -15.49 1.19 8.24
C ASN A 64 -15.83 1.80 6.88
N ASP A 65 -16.67 2.83 6.89
CA ASP A 65 -17.12 3.61 5.74
C ASP A 65 -16.57 5.05 5.76
N THR A 66 -15.53 5.30 6.56
CA THR A 66 -14.89 6.62 6.66
C THR A 66 -14.14 6.94 5.36
N ASP A 67 -14.16 8.22 4.98
CA ASP A 67 -13.40 8.70 3.81
C ASP A 67 -11.90 8.41 3.96
N VAL A 68 -11.29 7.97 2.85
CA VAL A 68 -9.83 7.82 2.75
C VAL A 68 -9.21 9.19 2.55
N ASN A 69 -8.32 9.57 3.48
CA ASN A 69 -7.58 10.82 3.41
C ASN A 69 -6.11 10.51 3.07
N ILE A 70 -5.55 11.25 2.10
CA ILE A 70 -4.15 11.11 1.68
C ILE A 70 -3.47 12.47 1.88
N GLY A 71 -2.31 12.47 2.55
CA GLY A 71 -1.54 13.69 2.83
C GLY A 71 -2.00 14.48 4.06
N GLY A 72 -2.92 13.95 4.86
CA GLY A 72 -3.39 14.56 6.10
C GLY A 72 -4.61 13.83 6.64
N TRP A 73 -5.19 14.36 7.71
CA TRP A 73 -6.43 13.85 8.32
C TRP A 73 -7.48 14.97 8.37
N THR A 74 -8.75 14.60 8.24
CA THR A 74 -9.92 15.46 8.39
C THR A 74 -9.80 16.35 9.62
N ASP A 75 -10.01 17.66 9.41
CA ASP A 75 -9.97 18.70 10.45
C ASP A 75 -8.65 18.82 11.24
N ASN A 76 -7.57 18.17 10.79
CA ASN A 76 -6.24 18.26 11.40
C ASN A 76 -5.27 19.05 10.53
N THR A 77 -4.94 20.27 10.96
CA THR A 77 -3.98 21.14 10.27
C THR A 77 -2.55 21.01 10.77
N SER A 78 -2.31 20.15 11.77
CA SER A 78 -1.01 20.02 12.45
C SER A 78 -0.20 18.80 12.02
N GLU A 79 -0.85 17.82 11.38
CA GLU A 79 -0.28 16.56 10.92
C GLU A 79 -0.51 16.35 9.43
N THR A 80 -0.25 17.40 8.65
CA THR A 80 -0.30 17.36 7.19
C THR A 80 1.04 16.95 6.61
N LEU A 81 1.00 16.26 5.46
CA LEU A 81 2.21 15.95 4.71
C LEU A 81 2.90 17.24 4.25
N ASN A 82 4.18 17.35 4.60
CA ASN A 82 5.07 18.36 4.03
C ASN A 82 6.04 17.66 3.04
N GLY A 83 5.56 17.42 1.82
CA GLY A 83 6.27 16.65 0.82
C GLY A 83 5.44 16.44 -0.45
N MET A 84 5.89 15.51 -1.29
CA MET A 84 5.20 15.11 -2.51
C MET A 84 4.80 13.64 -2.42
N LEU A 85 3.68 13.30 -3.04
CA LEU A 85 3.25 11.92 -3.25
C LEU A 85 3.15 11.68 -4.75
N ALA A 86 3.47 10.46 -5.16
CA ALA A 86 3.25 9.95 -6.49
C ALA A 86 2.77 8.50 -6.35
N GLU A 87 1.98 8.04 -7.32
CA GLU A 87 1.61 6.63 -7.47
C GLU A 87 1.06 5.97 -6.18
N VAL A 88 -0.04 6.52 -5.65
CA VAL A 88 -0.70 5.97 -4.45
C VAL A 88 -1.71 4.89 -4.85
N ALA A 89 -1.60 3.71 -4.22
CA ALA A 89 -2.53 2.60 -4.36
C ALA A 89 -2.98 2.04 -3.00
N LEU A 90 -4.15 1.39 -3.00
CA LEU A 90 -4.69 0.65 -1.87
C LEU A 90 -5.22 -0.70 -2.39
N PHE A 91 -4.84 -1.79 -1.72
CA PHE A 91 -5.19 -3.15 -2.09
C PHE A 91 -6.05 -3.79 -1.00
N ASP A 92 -6.92 -4.73 -1.38
CA ASP A 92 -7.72 -5.55 -0.45
C ASP A 92 -6.98 -6.81 0.02
N VAL A 93 -5.74 -6.98 -0.42
CA VAL A 93 -4.84 -8.09 -0.09
C VAL A 93 -3.51 -7.55 0.45
N ALA A 94 -2.87 -8.31 1.34
CA ALA A 94 -1.48 -8.06 1.70
C ALA A 94 -0.57 -8.47 0.54
N LEU A 95 0.15 -7.51 -0.03
CA LEU A 95 1.14 -7.77 -1.07
C LEU A 95 2.33 -8.55 -0.52
N SER A 96 2.90 -9.44 -1.34
CA SER A 96 4.18 -10.05 -1.02
C SER A 96 5.33 -9.08 -1.28
N GLU A 97 6.50 -9.34 -0.68
CA GLU A 97 7.71 -8.54 -0.94
C GLU A 97 8.10 -8.54 -2.43
N ALA A 98 7.89 -9.66 -3.13
CA ALA A 98 8.12 -9.74 -4.57
C ALA A 98 7.17 -8.80 -5.33
N ASP A 99 5.87 -8.85 -5.04
CA ASP A 99 4.89 -7.96 -5.70
C ASP A 99 5.18 -6.48 -5.41
N ILE A 100 5.67 -6.16 -4.21
CA ILE A 100 6.09 -4.81 -3.82
C ILE A 100 7.26 -4.34 -4.68
N ASN A 101 8.27 -5.19 -4.87
CA ASN A 101 9.44 -4.87 -5.70
C ASN A 101 9.06 -4.73 -7.18
N ASP A 102 8.24 -5.64 -7.71
CA ASP A 102 7.74 -5.54 -9.08
C ASP A 102 6.98 -4.22 -9.30
N LEU A 103 6.08 -3.84 -8.38
CA LEU A 103 5.34 -2.57 -8.46
C LEU A 103 6.23 -1.33 -8.31
N MET A 104 7.29 -1.43 -7.52
CA MET A 104 8.25 -0.34 -7.36
C MET A 104 9.08 -0.11 -8.63
N GLU A 105 9.47 -1.18 -9.31
CA GLU A 105 10.27 -1.12 -10.55
C GLU A 105 9.42 -0.73 -11.76
N ASP A 106 8.23 -1.32 -11.90
CA ASP A 106 7.37 -1.16 -13.08
C ASP A 106 6.36 0.00 -12.94
N GLY A 107 6.15 0.50 -11.72
CA GLY A 107 5.16 1.51 -11.38
C GLY A 107 3.72 1.00 -11.45
N LEU A 108 2.77 1.77 -10.91
CA LEU A 108 1.35 1.35 -10.86
C LEU A 108 0.68 1.24 -12.25
N SER A 109 1.30 1.80 -13.28
CA SER A 109 0.79 1.70 -14.65
C SER A 109 0.75 0.25 -15.15
N SER A 110 1.64 -0.61 -14.65
CA SER A 110 1.68 -2.06 -14.96
C SER A 110 0.40 -2.79 -14.56
N LEU A 111 -0.29 -2.34 -13.50
CA LEU A 111 -1.57 -2.90 -13.07
C LEU A 111 -2.70 -2.67 -14.07
N THR A 112 -2.61 -1.58 -14.83
CA THR A 112 -3.63 -1.19 -15.83
C THR A 112 -3.29 -1.66 -17.23
N ALA A 113 -2.04 -2.07 -17.45
CA ALA A 113 -1.66 -2.85 -18.62
C ALA A 113 -2.32 -4.21 -18.49
N VAL A 114 -3.56 -4.32 -18.98
CA VAL A 114 -4.22 -5.60 -19.18
C VAL A 114 -3.37 -6.35 -20.19
N GLU A 115 -2.42 -7.12 -19.69
CA GLU A 115 -1.67 -8.08 -20.46
C GLU A 115 -2.69 -8.98 -21.18
N PRO A 116 -2.73 -9.01 -22.53
CA PRO A 116 -3.64 -9.87 -23.26
C PRO A 116 -3.29 -11.36 -23.09
N THR A 117 -2.23 -11.70 -22.34
CA THR A 117 -1.72 -13.06 -22.19
C THR A 117 -2.70 -14.05 -21.57
N GLY A 118 -3.84 -13.60 -21.04
CA GLY A 118 -4.97 -14.45 -20.63
C GLY A 118 -6.26 -14.26 -21.44
N LYS A 119 -6.37 -13.24 -22.30
CA LYS A 119 -7.50 -13.11 -23.22
C LYS A 119 -7.18 -13.92 -24.46
N LEU A 120 -7.66 -15.16 -24.48
CA LEU A 120 -7.93 -15.85 -25.74
C LEU A 120 -8.58 -14.84 -26.68
N ALA A 121 -7.85 -14.43 -27.70
CA ALA A 121 -8.39 -13.66 -28.80
C ALA A 121 -9.43 -14.55 -29.49
N THR A 122 -10.65 -14.58 -28.97
CA THR A 122 -11.79 -15.20 -29.64
C THR A 122 -12.16 -14.33 -30.83
N THR A 123 -11.49 -14.66 -31.93
CA THR A 123 -11.86 -14.51 -33.34
C THR A 123 -13.10 -13.66 -33.64
N TRP A 124 -12.86 -12.42 -34.08
CA TRP A 124 -13.76 -11.74 -35.03
C TRP A 124 -13.51 -12.17 -36.48
N ALA A 125 -12.50 -13.01 -36.73
CA ALA A 125 -12.15 -13.47 -38.08
C ALA A 125 -13.14 -14.52 -38.65
N ASP A 126 -13.92 -15.21 -37.81
CA ASP A 126 -14.81 -16.29 -38.27
C ASP A 126 -16.23 -15.83 -38.68
N ILE A 127 -16.58 -14.55 -38.51
CA ILE A 127 -17.90 -14.02 -38.94
C ILE A 127 -17.89 -13.53 -40.40
N LYS A 128 -16.76 -13.64 -41.13
CA LYS A 128 -16.69 -13.28 -42.55
C LYS A 128 -16.80 -14.46 -43.52
N SER A 129 -17.09 -15.69 -43.06
CA SER A 129 -17.17 -16.88 -43.92
C SER A 129 -18.59 -17.43 -44.15
N ARG A 130 -19.65 -16.65 -43.94
CA ARG A 130 -20.98 -17.00 -44.45
C ARG A 130 -21.64 -15.83 -45.17
#